data_AF-A0A5Q6RWU6-F1
#
_entry.id   AF-A0A5Q6RWU6-F1
#
_cell.length_a   1.000
_cell.length_b   1.000
_cell.length_c   1.000
_cell.angle_alpha   90.00
_cell.angle_beta   90.00
_cell.angle_gamma   90.00
#
_symmetry.space_group_name_H-M   'P 1'
#
loop_
_entity.id
_entity.type
_entity.pdbx_description
1 polymer ?
#
loop_
_entity_poly.entity_id
_entity_poly.type
_entity_poly.pdbx_seq_one_letter_code
_entity_poly.pdbx_strand_id
1 'polypeptide(L)'
;MLKLPGIDRLGLFELVSDHQQTLYKLDEDRNRRPRRADRVVLWGCPIGVAALSFLLGWQLQSVGPLLNGIAILTGGLFGLLVMIFGLQSLSTARPGTKRATAALVAETRANVAYATALSLLLVTALMLTDAFSEPSRDGYSPLATAIVLALLLHLGLVLLMVLNRIRLAYSRL
;
A
#
# COMPACT_ATOMS: atom_id res chain seq x y z
N MET A 1 -8.09 19.53 -15.09
CA MET A 1 -7.40 18.27 -14.77
C MET A 1 -6.13 18.22 -15.62
N LEU A 2 -4.96 18.46 -15.03
CA LEU A 2 -3.68 18.42 -15.74
C LEU A 2 -3.35 16.96 -16.10
N LYS A 3 -3.36 16.61 -17.38
CA LYS A 3 -2.80 15.35 -17.89
C LYS A 3 -1.29 15.56 -18.09
N LEU A 4 -0.47 15.00 -17.21
CA LEU A 4 0.99 14.99 -17.35
C LEU A 4 1.40 13.79 -18.23
N PRO A 5 1.93 14.00 -19.44
CA PRO A 5 2.03 13.00 -20.52
C PRO A 5 3.12 11.92 -20.33
N GLY A 6 3.65 11.72 -19.13
CA GLY A 6 4.69 10.71 -18.84
C GLY A 6 4.32 9.69 -17.76
N ILE A 7 3.26 9.95 -16.97
CA ILE A 7 2.89 9.11 -15.83
C ILE A 7 2.29 7.77 -16.28
N ASP A 8 1.65 7.74 -17.45
CA ASP A 8 1.02 6.53 -18.01
C ASP A 8 2.05 5.41 -18.27
N ARG A 9 3.30 5.73 -18.62
CA ARG A 9 4.37 4.72 -18.81
C ARG A 9 4.92 4.15 -17.49
N LEU A 10 4.77 4.87 -16.38
CA LEU A 10 5.20 4.39 -15.07
C LEU A 10 4.21 3.38 -14.47
N GLY A 11 3.00 3.24 -15.03
CA GLY A 11 1.99 2.28 -14.59
C GLY A 11 1.46 2.51 -13.16
N LEU A 12 1.91 3.56 -12.45
CA LEU A 12 1.49 3.86 -11.07
C LEU A 12 -0.01 4.07 -10.95
N PHE A 13 -0.62 4.70 -11.96
CA PHE A 13 -2.06 4.91 -12.01
C PHE A 13 -2.83 3.61 -12.23
N GLU A 14 -2.28 2.69 -13.03
CA GLU A 14 -2.85 1.34 -13.22
C GLU A 14 -2.74 0.54 -11.93
N LEU A 15 -1.63 0.65 -11.19
CA LEU A 15 -1.44 0.01 -9.89
C LEU A 15 -2.44 0.50 -8.84
N VAL A 16 -2.65 1.82 -8.77
CA VAL A 16 -3.65 2.44 -7.89
C VAL A 16 -5.07 2.05 -8.33
N SER A 17 -5.35 2.08 -9.63
CA SER A 17 -6.64 1.69 -10.21
C SER A 17 -6.94 0.22 -9.92
N ASP A 18 -5.98 -0.69 -10.09
CA ASP A 18 -6.13 -2.11 -9.81
C ASP A 18 -6.37 -2.36 -8.31
N HIS A 19 -5.62 -1.69 -7.43
CA HIS A 19 -5.89 -1.72 -5.98
C HIS A 19 -7.32 -1.23 -5.67
N GLN A 20 -7.72 -0.10 -6.24
CA GLN A 20 -9.07 0.43 -6.07
C GLN A 20 -10.14 -0.50 -6.63
N GLN A 21 -9.88 -1.21 -7.73
CA GLN A 21 -10.79 -2.19 -8.31
C GLN A 21 -10.96 -3.42 -7.42
N THR A 22 -9.94 -3.82 -6.65
CA THR A 22 -10.10 -4.90 -5.66
C THR A 22 -11.06 -4.53 -4.52
N LEU A 23 -11.23 -3.24 -4.21
CA LEU A 23 -12.27 -2.78 -3.27
C LEU A 23 -13.69 -3.02 -3.80
N TYR A 24 -13.87 -3.25 -5.10
CA TYR A 24 -15.17 -3.36 -5.76
C TYR A 24 -15.57 -4.77 -6.19
N LYS A 25 -14.66 -5.76 -6.18
CA LYS A 25 -14.96 -7.12 -6.66
C LYS A 25 -14.83 -8.18 -5.56
N LEU A 26 -15.85 -9.05 -5.58
CA LEU A 26 -16.07 -10.28 -4.82
C LEU A 26 -16.28 -10.15 -3.31
N ASP A 27 -17.52 -9.83 -2.93
CA ASP A 27 -18.18 -10.68 -1.95
C ASP A 27 -19.36 -11.38 -2.63
N GLU A 28 -19.32 -12.71 -2.59
CA GLU A 28 -20.29 -13.62 -3.20
C GLU A 28 -21.51 -13.82 -2.28
N ASP A 29 -21.50 -13.17 -1.11
CA ASP A 29 -22.59 -13.17 -0.17
C ASP A 29 -23.40 -11.87 -0.15
N ARG A 30 -24.70 -12.09 -0.05
CA ARG A 30 -25.81 -11.19 -0.36
C ARG A 30 -25.99 -10.08 0.69
N ASN A 31 -24.99 -9.20 0.88
CA ASN A 31 -25.20 -7.93 1.58
C ASN A 31 -24.28 -6.81 1.08
N ARG A 32 -24.66 -6.23 -0.06
CA ARG A 32 -24.06 -5.03 -0.64
C ARG A 32 -24.13 -3.86 0.34
N ARG A 33 -22.99 -3.46 0.89
CA ARG A 33 -22.76 -2.05 1.20
C ARG A 33 -21.41 -1.63 0.63
N PRO A 34 -21.36 -0.79 -0.42
CA PRO A 34 -20.13 -0.10 -0.75
C PRO A 34 -19.81 0.79 0.45
N ARG A 35 -18.93 0.33 1.33
CA ARG A 35 -18.46 1.17 2.43
C ARG A 35 -17.55 2.21 1.82
N ARG A 36 -18.15 3.30 1.33
CA ARG A 36 -17.47 4.59 1.17
C ARG A 36 -16.68 4.92 2.45
N ALA A 37 -17.16 4.44 3.60
CA ALA A 37 -16.45 4.42 4.88
C ALA A 37 -15.04 3.81 4.80
N ASP A 38 -14.82 2.69 4.12
CA ASP A 38 -13.49 2.05 4.07
C ASP A 38 -12.51 2.87 3.22
N ARG A 39 -13.01 3.54 2.17
CA ARG A 39 -12.22 4.53 1.41
C ARG A 39 -11.91 5.76 2.24
N VAL A 40 -12.91 6.27 2.97
CA VAL A 40 -12.72 7.41 3.88
C VAL A 40 -11.75 7.05 5.00
N VAL A 41 -11.74 5.83 5.50
CA VAL A 41 -10.76 5.39 6.51
C VAL A 41 -9.38 5.26 5.88
N LEU A 42 -9.26 4.63 4.71
CA LEU A 42 -7.97 4.40 4.05
C LEU A 42 -7.23 5.68 3.70
N TRP A 43 -7.96 6.74 3.32
CA TRP A 43 -7.39 8.04 2.96
C TRP A 43 -7.50 9.09 4.07
N GLY A 44 -8.66 9.14 4.73
CA GLY A 44 -8.94 10.12 5.77
C GLY A 44 -8.23 9.84 7.08
N CYS A 45 -7.94 8.58 7.45
CA CYS A 45 -7.17 8.29 8.65
C CYS A 45 -5.69 8.75 8.52
N PRO A 46 -4.96 8.41 7.43
CA PRO A 46 -3.64 8.98 7.16
C PRO A 46 -3.60 10.50 7.13
N ILE A 47 -4.55 11.13 6.43
CA ILE A 47 -4.62 12.59 6.32
C ILE A 47 -4.93 13.23 7.68
N GLY A 48 -5.85 12.65 8.45
CA GLY A 48 -6.22 13.15 9.78
C GLY A 48 -5.06 13.07 10.77
N VAL A 49 -4.33 11.95 10.77
CA VAL A 49 -3.13 11.80 11.62
C VAL A 49 -2.02 12.74 11.19
N ALA A 50 -1.82 12.94 9.88
CA ALA A 50 -0.84 13.89 9.36
C ALA A 50 -1.18 15.34 9.70
N ALA A 51 -2.44 15.73 9.59
CA ALA A 51 -2.90 17.06 9.97
C ALA A 51 -2.75 17.28 11.48
N LEU A 52 -3.10 16.28 12.28
CA LEU A 52 -2.96 16.35 13.74
C LEU A 52 -1.49 16.42 14.16
N SER A 53 -0.60 15.63 13.56
CA SER A 53 0.82 15.66 13.88
C SER A 53 1.47 16.99 13.49
N PHE A 54 1.05 17.58 12.36
CA PHE A 54 1.49 18.91 11.95
C PHE A 54 1.02 20.00 12.92
N LEU A 55 -0.26 19.97 13.32
CA LEU A 55 -0.84 20.94 14.27
C LEU A 55 -0.22 20.85 15.67
N LEU A 56 0.14 19.64 16.11
CA LEU A 56 0.82 19.40 17.39
C LEU A 56 2.34 19.62 17.30
N GLY A 57 2.87 19.94 16.12
CA GLY A 57 4.30 20.18 15.92
C GLY A 57 5.17 18.96 16.19
N TRP A 58 4.67 17.75 15.94
CA TRP A 58 5.45 16.53 16.12
C TRP A 58 6.65 16.51 15.18
N GLN A 59 7.80 16.11 15.72
CA GLN A 59 9.05 16.04 14.98
C GLN A 59 9.63 14.64 15.11
N LEU A 60 9.99 14.07 13.96
CA LEU A 60 10.73 12.83 13.91
C LEU A 60 12.12 13.06 14.50
N GLN A 61 12.55 12.18 15.40
CA GLN A 61 13.88 12.28 16.03
C GLN A 61 14.95 11.53 15.23
N SER A 62 14.55 10.49 14.51
CA SER A 62 15.47 9.68 13.70
C SER A 62 14.73 9.01 12.54
N VAL A 63 15.33 9.07 11.36
CA VAL A 63 14.86 8.37 10.15
C VAL A 63 15.42 6.95 10.07
N GLY A 64 16.64 6.72 10.58
CA GLY A 64 17.40 5.47 10.41
C GLY A 64 16.62 4.20 10.81
N PRO A 65 16.05 4.11 12.02
CA PRO A 65 15.29 2.92 12.44
C PRO A 65 14.06 2.65 11.56
N LEU A 66 13.35 3.69 11.13
CA LEU A 66 12.18 3.56 10.26
C LEU A 66 12.60 3.08 8.87
N LEU A 67 13.62 3.72 8.29
CA LEU A 67 14.16 3.35 6.99
C LEU A 67 14.58 1.87 6.97
N ASN A 68 15.30 1.41 8.00
CA ASN A 68 15.69 0.00 8.13
C ASN A 68 14.50 -0.94 8.18
N GLY A 69 13.50 -0.67 9.03
CA GLY A 69 12.33 -1.52 9.17
C GLY A 69 11.51 -1.60 7.87
N ILE A 70 11.31 -0.46 7.21
CA ILE A 70 10.53 -0.39 5.97
C ILE A 70 11.29 -1.02 4.80
N ALA A 71 12.61 -0.90 4.73
CA ALA A 71 13.42 -1.57 3.71
C ALA A 71 13.30 -3.10 3.79
N ILE A 72 13.37 -3.68 4.99
CA ILE A 72 13.18 -5.12 5.21
C ILE A 72 11.78 -5.55 4.78
N LEU A 73 10.76 -4.81 5.23
CA LEU A 73 9.37 -5.06 4.86
C LEU A 73 9.18 -4.99 3.34
N THR A 74 9.79 -4.01 2.68
CA THR A 74 9.73 -3.82 1.23
C THR A 74 10.33 -5.02 0.49
N GLY A 75 11.49 -5.51 0.92
CA GLY A 75 12.08 -6.74 0.41
C GLY A 75 11.17 -7.96 0.59
N GLY A 76 10.52 -8.07 1.75
CA GLY A 76 9.50 -9.10 2.02
C GLY A 76 8.30 -9.01 1.08
N LEU A 77 7.79 -7.81 0.81
CA LEU A 77 6.67 -7.58 -0.13
C LEU A 77 7.05 -7.92 -1.56
N PHE A 78 8.28 -7.62 -1.99
CA PHE A 78 8.80 -8.08 -3.28
C PHE A 78 8.84 -9.62 -3.35
N GLY A 79 9.35 -10.27 -2.31
CA GLY A 79 9.36 -11.73 -2.22
C GLY A 79 7.96 -12.34 -2.33
N LEU A 80 6.99 -11.78 -1.60
CA LEU A 80 5.58 -12.18 -1.66
C LEU A 80 5.00 -11.99 -3.06
N LEU A 81 5.29 -10.86 -3.71
CA LEU A 81 4.80 -10.55 -5.05
C LEU A 81 5.31 -11.56 -6.08
N VAL A 82 6.61 -11.88 -6.05
CA VAL A 82 7.24 -12.88 -6.93
C VAL A 82 6.61 -14.26 -6.71
N MET A 83 6.38 -14.65 -5.46
CA MET A 83 5.73 -15.93 -5.14
C MET A 83 4.31 -16.01 -5.72
N ILE A 84 3.51 -14.94 -5.60
CA ILE A 84 2.16 -14.88 -6.16
C ILE A 84 2.18 -14.95 -7.69
N PHE A 85 3.13 -14.29 -8.35
CA PHE A 85 3.31 -14.42 -9.80
C PHE A 85 3.60 -15.87 -10.22
N GLY A 86 4.46 -16.57 -9.47
CA GLY A 86 4.72 -18.00 -9.70
C GLY A 86 3.47 -18.87 -9.54
N LEU A 87 2.63 -18.59 -8.54
CA LEU A 87 1.37 -19.32 -8.34
C LEU A 87 0.36 -19.08 -9.47
N GLN A 88 0.31 -17.86 -10.00
CA GLN A 88 -0.59 -17.53 -11.10
C GLN A 88 -0.21 -18.25 -12.39
N SER A 89 1.08 -18.34 -12.73
CA SER A 89 1.55 -19.02 -13.95
C SER A 89 1.23 -20.53 -13.91
N LEU A 90 1.36 -21.15 -12.73
CA LEU A 90 0.97 -22.54 -12.48
C LEU A 90 -0.54 -22.76 -12.60
N SER A 91 -1.35 -21.82 -12.09
CA SER A 91 -2.82 -21.90 -12.14
C SER A 91 -3.38 -21.78 -13.55
N THR A 92 -2.75 -20.98 -14.42
CA THR A 92 -3.17 -20.82 -15.83
C THR A 92 -2.80 -22.02 -16.70
N ALA A 93 -1.81 -22.81 -16.28
CA ALA A 93 -1.35 -23.99 -17.03
C ALA A 93 -2.21 -25.25 -16.77
N ARG A 94 -3.04 -25.28 -15.71
CA ARG A 94 -3.85 -26.44 -15.34
C ARG A 94 -5.31 -26.30 -15.84
N PRO A 95 -5.80 -27.18 -16.74
CA PRO A 95 -7.21 -27.21 -17.10
C PRO A 95 -8.05 -27.66 -15.89
N GLY A 96 -9.03 -26.85 -15.49
CA GLY A 96 -9.95 -27.14 -14.38
C GLY A 96 -9.89 -26.19 -13.17
N THR A 97 -9.03 -25.17 -13.19
CA THR A 97 -8.99 -24.14 -12.13
C THR A 97 -10.28 -23.31 -12.12
N LYS A 98 -10.95 -23.27 -10.96
CA LYS A 98 -12.19 -22.49 -10.77
C LYS A 98 -11.91 -21.00 -11.02
N ARG A 99 -12.70 -20.37 -11.88
CA ARG A 99 -12.57 -18.96 -12.31
C ARG A 99 -12.53 -17.98 -11.13
N ALA A 100 -13.18 -18.31 -10.01
CA ALA A 100 -13.18 -17.52 -8.77
C ALA A 100 -11.81 -17.53 -8.06
N THR A 101 -11.11 -18.67 -8.03
CA THR A 101 -9.79 -18.78 -7.38
C THR A 101 -8.73 -18.01 -8.16
N ALA A 102 -8.79 -18.04 -9.50
CA ALA A 102 -7.89 -17.25 -10.35
C ALA A 102 -8.09 -15.74 -10.19
N ALA A 103 -9.34 -15.29 -9.99
CA ALA A 103 -9.65 -13.89 -9.72
C ALA A 103 -9.09 -13.42 -8.37
N LEU A 104 -9.23 -14.21 -7.30
CA LEU A 104 -8.70 -13.89 -5.98
C LEU A 104 -7.17 -13.79 -5.94
N VAL A 105 -6.48 -14.65 -6.70
CA VAL A 105 -5.02 -14.57 -6.85
C VAL A 105 -4.62 -13.29 -7.58
N ALA A 106 -5.33 -12.90 -8.63
CA ALA A 106 -5.08 -11.66 -9.35
C ALA A 106 -5.35 -10.41 -8.48
N GLU A 107 -6.39 -10.42 -7.65
CA GLU A 107 -6.69 -9.34 -6.70
C GLU A 107 -5.64 -9.26 -5.58
N THR A 108 -5.19 -10.40 -5.05
CA THR A 108 -4.14 -10.42 -4.02
C THR A 108 -2.84 -9.88 -4.59
N ARG A 109 -2.49 -10.25 -5.82
CA ARG A 109 -1.35 -9.73 -6.56
C ARG A 109 -1.40 -8.21 -6.71
N ALA A 110 -2.55 -7.66 -7.12
CA ALA A 110 -2.72 -6.21 -7.25
C ALA A 110 -2.53 -5.47 -5.92
N ASN A 111 -3.10 -6.01 -4.83
CA ASN A 111 -2.94 -5.44 -3.50
C ASN A 111 -1.50 -5.48 -2.99
N VAL A 112 -0.82 -6.61 -3.19
CA VAL A 112 0.61 -6.74 -2.82
C VAL A 112 1.47 -5.81 -3.66
N ALA A 113 1.24 -5.73 -4.98
CA ALA A 113 1.98 -4.82 -5.85
C ALA A 113 1.81 -3.36 -5.42
N TYR A 114 0.59 -2.95 -5.06
CA TYR A 114 0.33 -1.63 -4.51
C TYR A 114 1.05 -1.36 -3.19
N ALA A 115 1.02 -2.33 -2.26
CA ALA A 115 1.76 -2.25 -1.00
C ALA A 115 3.27 -2.09 -1.25
N THR A 116 3.82 -2.85 -2.20
CA THR A 116 5.24 -2.77 -2.60
C THR A 116 5.58 -1.39 -3.14
N ALA A 117 4.79 -0.85 -4.07
CA ALA A 117 5.03 0.49 -4.61
C ALA A 117 4.93 1.58 -3.55
N LEU A 118 3.95 1.48 -2.64
CA LEU A 118 3.79 2.42 -1.53
C LEU A 118 4.96 2.34 -0.54
N SER A 119 5.45 1.13 -0.25
CA SER A 119 6.63 0.95 0.59
C SER A 119 7.88 1.55 -0.04
N LEU A 120 8.06 1.42 -1.36
CA LEU A 120 9.16 2.05 -2.10
C LEU A 120 9.06 3.58 -2.07
N LEU A 121 7.85 4.13 -2.22
CA LEU A 121 7.58 5.56 -2.09
C LEU A 121 7.96 6.05 -0.68
N LEU A 122 7.62 5.30 0.36
CA LEU A 122 7.94 5.65 1.74
C LEU A 122 9.45 5.58 2.01
N VAL A 123 10.16 4.55 1.53
CA VAL A 123 11.63 4.49 1.60
C VAL A 123 12.24 5.71 0.92
N THR A 124 11.77 6.04 -0.29
CA THR A 124 12.27 7.21 -1.04
C THR A 124 11.99 8.51 -0.27
N ALA A 125 10.80 8.67 0.31
CA ALA A 125 10.45 9.85 1.10
C ALA A 125 11.34 9.99 2.35
N LEU A 126 11.64 8.88 3.03
CA LEU A 126 12.56 8.86 4.17
C LEU A 126 13.98 9.22 3.76
N MET A 127 14.49 8.67 2.67
CA MET A 127 15.82 9.01 2.14
C MET A 127 15.91 10.48 1.74
N LEU A 128 14.88 11.03 1.09
CA LEU A 128 14.83 12.46 0.75
C LEU A 128 14.75 13.34 2.00
N THR A 129 14.01 12.91 3.03
CA THR A 129 13.92 13.62 4.31
C THR A 129 15.31 13.70 4.96
N ASP A 130 16.03 12.57 4.98
CA ASP A 130 17.39 12.50 5.55
C ASP A 130 18.42 13.28 4.73
N ALA A 131 18.33 13.24 3.39
CA ALA A 131 19.29 13.90 2.51
C ALA A 131 19.11 15.43 2.44
N PHE A 132 17.88 15.94 2.54
CA PHE A 132 17.56 17.36 2.33
C PHE A 132 17.19 18.11 3.62
N SER A 133 17.01 17.42 4.75
CA SER A 133 16.74 18.07 6.03
C SER A 133 17.86 17.75 7.00
N GLU A 134 18.61 18.77 7.42
CA GLU A 134 19.48 18.62 8.57
C GLU A 134 18.60 18.51 9.83
N PRO A 135 18.78 17.48 10.66
CA PRO A 135 18.05 17.38 11.92
C PRO A 135 18.44 18.58 12.79
N SER A 136 17.46 19.44 13.06
CA SER A 136 17.62 20.52 14.02
C SER A 136 17.72 19.95 15.43
N ARG A 137 18.05 20.77 16.44
CA ARG A 137 18.10 20.35 17.85
C ARG A 137 16.78 19.71 18.33
N ASP A 138 15.66 20.05 17.69
CA ASP A 138 14.32 19.58 18.03
C ASP A 138 13.84 18.39 17.16
N GLY A 139 14.56 18.06 16.07
CA GLY A 139 14.24 16.98 15.13
C GLY A 139 14.10 17.43 13.68
N TYR A 140 13.52 16.55 12.84
CA TYR A 140 13.19 16.84 11.44
C TYR A 140 11.95 17.75 11.33
N SER A 141 11.79 18.43 10.19
CA SER A 141 10.68 19.38 9.99
C SER A 141 9.30 18.76 10.28
N PRO A 142 8.37 19.51 10.91
CA PRO A 142 7.02 19.00 11.21
C PRO A 142 6.27 18.53 9.95
N LEU A 143 6.52 19.18 8.81
CA LEU A 143 5.93 18.82 7.53
C LEU A 143 6.45 17.46 7.02
N ALA A 144 7.77 17.23 7.06
CA ALA A 144 8.34 15.93 6.70
C ALA A 144 7.81 14.82 7.61
N THR A 145 7.74 15.09 8.92
CA THR A 145 7.18 14.17 9.92
C THR A 145 5.73 13.83 9.61
N ALA A 146 4.90 14.81 9.27
CA ALA A 146 3.50 14.60 8.91
C ALA A 146 3.37 13.73 7.64
N ILE A 147 4.16 13.97 6.61
CA ILE A 147 4.15 13.17 5.37
C ILE A 147 4.57 11.73 5.65
N VAL A 148 5.65 11.53 6.40
CA VAL A 148 6.15 10.20 6.76
C VAL A 148 5.10 9.43 7.55
N LEU A 149 4.47 10.06 8.55
CA LEU A 149 3.41 9.42 9.33
C LEU A 149 2.18 9.07 8.49
N ALA A 150 1.78 9.94 7.55
CA ALA A 150 0.68 9.67 6.63
C ALA A 150 0.98 8.41 5.80
N LEU A 151 2.16 8.36 5.18
CA LEU A 151 2.57 7.25 4.34
C LEU A 151 2.74 5.95 5.14
N LEU A 152 3.31 6.03 6.34
CA LEU A 152 3.47 4.88 7.24
C LEU A 152 2.11 4.29 7.63
N LEU A 153 1.17 5.14 8.03
CA LEU A 153 -0.17 4.70 8.41
C LEU A 153 -0.93 4.13 7.21
N HIS A 154 -0.83 4.79 6.05
CA HIS A 154 -1.44 4.31 4.82
C HIS A 154 -0.88 2.94 4.43
N LEU A 155 0.43 2.73 4.52
CA LEU A 155 1.07 1.44 4.28
C LEU A 155 0.54 0.38 5.25
N GLY A 156 0.45 0.69 6.55
CA GLY A 156 -0.13 -0.22 7.55
C GLY A 156 -1.55 -0.66 7.21
N LEU A 157 -2.41 0.26 6.78
CA LEU A 157 -3.79 -0.04 6.37
C LEU A 157 -3.83 -0.92 5.11
N VAL A 158 -2.97 -0.64 4.13
CA VAL A 158 -2.85 -1.46 2.91
C VAL A 158 -2.39 -2.89 3.24
N LEU A 159 -1.43 -3.04 4.16
CA LEU A 159 -0.99 -4.37 4.61
C LEU A 159 -2.11 -5.16 5.29
N LEU A 160 -2.94 -4.51 6.11
CA LEU A 160 -4.12 -5.15 6.71
C LEU A 160 -5.10 -5.62 5.62
N MET A 161 -5.28 -4.86 4.55
CA MET A 161 -6.08 -5.30 3.40
C MET A 161 -5.47 -6.51 2.69
N VAL A 162 -4.15 -6.51 2.46
CA VAL A 162 -3.42 -7.65 1.89
C VAL A 162 -3.65 -8.90 2.74
N LEU A 163 -3.48 -8.81 4.06
CA LEU A 163 -3.71 -9.93 4.98
C LEU A 163 -5.15 -10.45 4.93
N ASN A 164 -6.14 -9.55 4.89
CA ASN A 164 -7.53 -9.94 4.80
C ASN A 164 -7.84 -10.64 3.46
N ARG A 165 -7.23 -10.19 2.36
CA ARG A 165 -7.39 -10.81 1.03
C ARG A 165 -6.76 -12.19 0.97
N ILE A 166 -5.56 -12.36 1.53
CA ILE A 166 -4.91 -13.67 1.67
C ILE A 166 -5.80 -14.61 2.49
N ARG A 167 -6.31 -14.16 3.64
CA ARG A 167 -7.22 -14.95 4.49
C ARG A 167 -8.46 -15.42 3.73
N LEU A 168 -9.11 -14.52 2.98
CA LEU A 168 -10.28 -14.87 2.16
C LEU A 168 -9.93 -15.88 1.07
N ALA A 169 -8.78 -15.74 0.42
CA ALA A 169 -8.31 -16.70 -0.58
C ALA A 169 -8.10 -18.10 0.01
N TYR A 170 -7.50 -18.19 1.22
CA TYR A 170 -7.33 -19.45 1.94
C TYR A 170 -8.66 -20.06 2.41
N SER A 171 -9.63 -19.25 2.82
CA SER A 171 -10.94 -19.76 3.25
C SER A 171 -11.80 -20.37 2.13
N ARG A 172 -11.42 -20.13 0.86
CA ARG A 172 -12.15 -20.58 -0.35
C ARG A 172 -11.42 -21.70 -1.11
N LEU A 173 -10.27 -22.16 -0.60
CA LEU A 173 -9.54 -23.35 -1.06
C LEU A 173 -10.16 -24.60 -0.44
#